data_AF-A0A7W7YLC8-F1
#
_entry.id   AF-A0A7W7YLC8-F1
#
_cell.length_a   1.000
_cell.length_b   1.000
_cell.length_c   1.000
_cell.angle_alpha   90.00
_cell.angle_beta   90.00
_cell.angle_gamma   90.00
#
_symmetry.space_group_name_H-M   'P 1'
#
loop_
_entity.id
_entity.type
_entity.pdbx_description
1 polymer ?
#
loop_
_entity_poly.entity_id
_entity_poly.type
_entity_poly.pdbx_seq_one_letter_code
_entity_poly.pdbx_strand_id
1 'polypeptide(L)'
;MKRLFCIAASCLLAVAATAQTLVTTPIMGFLTLNLQAGTNFMGFALLPSMELQAVVNISPGDRTHVFVQGAPQVALTDNQFNPGALPSHTIEIVSAGTGLGFTSAIVDTLATGNEIVLADAIPAGVLDGATIKIWKLWTLADAFGADNSAGLTGGQTPETADLIQLPNGSGFDEFFYSTGGAQGIGWRQVGQGTANQASVPLEFSGGIAIRARSPKSIVIVGQIKPGKTMITLQTGNNFVANLCPVNASGDTPSTEGRTLGNSGLQAGLTGGIASTQADLVLIWNGQGYSQYYYSTGGLPGQGWRRIGGGVTDQSGVALPDGAYIIFRRGAPVQIQVNQGNF
;
A
#
# COMPACT_ATOMS: atom_id res chain seq x y z
N MET A 1 -73.45 17.08 27.85
CA MET A 1 -73.02 15.77 27.30
C MET A 1 -72.53 16.00 25.88
N LYS A 2 -71.25 16.33 25.68
CA LYS A 2 -70.17 15.44 25.18
C LYS A 2 -70.59 14.55 23.98
N ARG A 3 -70.14 14.90 22.76
CA ARG A 3 -69.19 14.15 21.88
C ARG A 3 -69.18 14.80 20.49
N LEU A 4 -68.17 15.60 20.16
CA LEU A 4 -66.82 15.32 19.62
C LEU A 4 -66.78 15.08 18.10
N PHE A 5 -66.18 16.05 17.41
CA PHE A 5 -65.63 16.06 16.06
C PHE A 5 -64.57 14.97 15.85
N CYS A 6 -64.47 14.40 14.64
CA CYS A 6 -63.24 13.81 14.11
C CYS A 6 -63.11 14.13 12.61
N ILE A 7 -62.29 15.14 12.30
CA ILE A 7 -61.71 15.37 10.97
C ILE A 7 -60.44 14.51 10.90
N ALA A 8 -60.37 13.59 9.94
CA ALA A 8 -59.17 12.80 9.69
C ALA A 8 -58.20 13.60 8.81
N ALA A 9 -57.16 14.16 9.41
CA ALA A 9 -56.00 14.71 8.71
C ALA A 9 -55.02 13.57 8.40
N SER A 10 -54.78 13.30 7.11
CA SER A 10 -53.73 12.38 6.66
C SER A 10 -52.39 13.13 6.66
N CYS A 11 -51.55 12.87 7.65
CA CYS A 11 -50.16 13.30 7.63
C CYS A 11 -49.34 12.37 6.74
N LEU A 12 -48.83 12.88 5.60
CA LEU A 12 -47.71 12.26 4.90
C LEU A 12 -46.48 12.35 5.82
N LEU A 13 -46.03 11.20 6.33
CA LEU A 13 -44.73 11.05 6.95
C LEU A 13 -43.67 10.97 5.83
N ALA A 14 -42.99 12.08 5.56
CA ALA A 14 -41.75 12.08 4.81
C ALA A 14 -40.67 11.41 5.70
N VAL A 15 -40.32 10.17 5.37
CA VAL A 15 -39.17 9.49 5.99
C VAL A 15 -37.92 10.14 5.41
N ALA A 16 -37.31 11.05 6.17
CA ALA A 16 -35.95 11.50 5.89
C ALA A 16 -35.01 10.31 6.15
N ALA A 17 -34.58 9.64 5.08
CA ALA A 17 -33.48 8.69 5.15
C ALA A 17 -32.21 9.48 5.46
N THR A 18 -31.83 9.56 6.74
CA THR A 18 -30.49 10.00 7.13
C THR A 18 -29.50 8.97 6.59
N ALA A 19 -28.68 9.37 5.62
CA ALA A 19 -27.51 8.61 5.24
C ALA A 19 -26.63 8.44 6.49
N GLN A 20 -26.60 7.24 7.07
CA GLN A 20 -25.61 6.91 8.09
C GLN A 20 -24.24 6.98 7.42
N THR A 21 -23.41 7.95 7.84
CA THR A 21 -21.97 7.87 7.64
C THR A 21 -21.50 6.62 8.37
N LEU A 22 -21.17 5.58 7.61
CA LEU A 22 -20.60 4.36 8.16
C LEU A 22 -19.19 4.71 8.68
N VAL A 23 -19.10 5.11 9.95
CA VAL A 23 -17.81 5.26 10.63
C VAL A 23 -17.39 3.86 11.05
N THR A 24 -16.70 3.13 10.17
CA THR A 24 -15.99 1.92 10.56
C THR A 24 -14.78 2.36 11.40
N THR A 25 -14.75 2.02 12.68
CA THR A 25 -13.52 2.19 13.47
C THR A 25 -12.44 1.31 12.84
N PRO A 26 -11.30 1.88 12.41
CA PRO A 26 -10.26 1.09 11.76
C PRO A 26 -9.69 0.07 12.75
N ILE A 27 -9.42 -1.15 12.27
CA ILE A 27 -8.68 -2.13 13.05
C ILE A 27 -7.23 -1.69 13.08
N MET A 28 -6.80 -1.17 14.24
CA MET A 28 -5.41 -0.81 14.49
C MET A 28 -4.62 -2.07 14.84
N GLY A 29 -3.45 -2.21 14.23
CA GLY A 29 -2.48 -3.26 14.54
C GLY A 29 -1.10 -2.68 14.79
N PHE A 30 -0.19 -3.54 15.24
CA PHE A 30 1.24 -3.25 15.29
C PHE A 30 2.01 -4.36 14.58
N LEU A 31 3.11 -3.98 13.94
CA LEU A 31 4.04 -4.88 13.29
C LEU A 31 5.39 -4.74 14.00
N THR A 32 5.83 -5.82 14.63
CA THR A 32 7.19 -5.90 15.17
C THR A 32 8.12 -6.43 14.09
N LEU A 33 9.06 -5.59 13.66
CA LEU A 33 10.05 -5.92 12.65
C LEU A 33 11.35 -6.29 13.35
N ASN A 34 11.78 -7.53 13.20
CA ASN A 34 13.06 -8.02 13.73
C ASN A 34 14.14 -7.87 12.68
N LEU A 35 14.89 -6.77 12.75
CA LEU A 35 15.99 -6.47 11.86
C LEU A 35 17.22 -7.30 12.21
N GLN A 36 17.86 -7.86 11.20
CA GLN A 36 19.22 -8.39 11.28
C GLN A 36 20.23 -7.32 10.86
N ALA A 37 21.49 -7.47 11.24
CA ALA A 37 22.54 -6.64 10.67
C ALA A 37 22.61 -6.82 9.15
N GLY A 38 22.73 -5.72 8.41
CA GLY A 38 22.64 -5.70 6.95
C GLY A 38 21.27 -5.23 6.44
N THR A 39 20.97 -5.50 5.17
CA THR A 39 19.75 -5.03 4.50
C THR A 39 18.58 -5.97 4.78
N ASN A 40 17.50 -5.40 5.31
CA ASN A 40 16.24 -6.08 5.58
C ASN A 40 15.18 -5.46 4.67
N PHE A 41 14.55 -6.26 3.81
CA PHE A 41 13.44 -5.79 2.98
C PHE A 41 12.14 -5.89 3.77
N MET A 42 11.36 -4.81 3.73
CA MET A 42 10.17 -4.66 4.52
C MET A 42 9.05 -4.08 3.67
N GLY A 43 7.83 -4.35 4.09
CA GLY A 43 6.63 -3.80 3.51
C GLY A 43 5.75 -3.33 4.65
N PHE A 44 5.09 -2.21 4.43
CA PHE A 44 4.16 -1.69 5.40
C PHE A 44 2.83 -2.43 5.29
N ALA A 45 2.69 -3.56 5.98
CA ALA A 45 1.43 -4.31 6.04
C ALA A 45 0.27 -3.57 6.75
N LEU A 46 0.48 -2.29 7.07
CA LEU A 46 -0.51 -1.43 7.65
C LEU A 46 -0.74 -0.23 6.70
N LEU A 47 -1.97 0.25 6.65
CA LEU A 47 -2.41 1.44 5.97
C LEU A 47 -2.29 2.68 6.85
N PRO A 48 -2.15 3.84 6.20
CA PRO A 48 -2.29 5.10 6.89
C PRO A 48 -3.73 5.37 7.34
N SER A 49 -3.96 6.51 7.96
CA SER A 49 -5.30 6.95 8.32
C SER A 49 -6.14 7.25 7.08
N MET A 50 -7.32 6.63 6.99
CA MET A 50 -8.37 7.03 6.03
C MET A 50 -8.98 8.36 6.47
N GLU A 51 -9.03 9.33 5.57
CA GLU A 51 -9.63 10.65 5.84
C GLU A 51 -10.99 10.83 5.17
N LEU A 52 -11.21 10.18 4.02
CA LEU A 52 -12.48 10.24 3.30
C LEU A 52 -12.80 8.92 2.61
N GLN A 53 -14.08 8.55 2.60
CA GLN A 53 -14.63 7.58 1.67
C GLN A 53 -15.75 8.26 0.87
N ALA A 54 -15.71 8.15 -0.45
CA ALA A 54 -16.67 8.80 -1.32
C ALA A 54 -16.94 8.01 -2.59
N VAL A 55 -18.02 8.38 -3.28
CA VAL A 55 -18.31 7.93 -4.64
C VAL A 55 -17.74 8.98 -5.60
N VAL A 56 -17.21 8.56 -6.75
CA VAL A 56 -16.68 9.48 -7.76
C VAL A 56 -17.24 9.22 -9.15
N ASN A 57 -17.33 10.28 -9.94
CA ASN A 57 -17.40 10.19 -11.39
C ASN A 57 -16.01 10.46 -11.97
N ILE A 58 -15.70 9.84 -13.10
CA ILE A 58 -14.41 9.92 -13.75
C ILE A 58 -14.56 10.81 -14.97
N SER A 59 -13.64 11.76 -15.17
CA SER A 59 -13.65 12.59 -16.37
C SER A 59 -13.52 11.72 -17.63
N PRO A 60 -14.42 11.87 -18.61
CA PRO A 60 -14.42 11.05 -19.83
C PRO A 60 -13.29 11.40 -20.79
N GLY A 61 -12.72 12.61 -20.70
CA GLY A 61 -11.63 13.09 -21.54
C GLY A 61 -10.24 12.90 -20.93
N ASP A 62 -10.17 12.86 -19.59
CA ASP A 62 -8.92 12.68 -18.86
C ASP A 62 -9.16 11.94 -17.54
N ARG A 63 -8.76 10.67 -17.50
CA ARG A 63 -9.02 9.79 -16.34
C ARG A 63 -8.12 10.07 -15.14
N THR A 64 -7.25 11.09 -15.19
CA THR A 64 -6.55 11.63 -14.01
C THR A 64 -7.45 12.56 -13.19
N HIS A 65 -8.58 13.02 -13.74
CA HIS A 65 -9.53 13.89 -13.06
C HIS A 65 -10.75 13.10 -12.58
N VAL A 66 -11.05 13.19 -11.29
CA VAL A 66 -12.24 12.57 -10.68
C VAL A 66 -13.04 13.57 -9.87
N PHE A 67 -14.36 13.42 -9.87
CA PHE A 67 -15.30 14.35 -9.23
C PHE A 67 -16.03 13.65 -8.10
N VAL A 68 -15.82 14.11 -6.87
CA VAL A 68 -16.44 13.56 -5.67
C VAL A 68 -17.95 13.81 -5.69
N GLN A 69 -18.70 12.73 -5.59
CA GLN A 69 -20.15 12.68 -5.55
C GLN A 69 -20.63 12.43 -4.11
N GLY A 70 -21.85 12.88 -3.79
CA GLY A 70 -22.60 12.34 -2.65
C GLY A 70 -23.26 13.35 -1.73
N ALA A 71 -24.24 12.82 -0.98
CA ALA A 71 -24.97 13.45 0.12
C ALA A 71 -24.65 12.71 1.45
N PRO A 72 -24.42 13.39 2.59
CA PRO A 72 -24.31 14.85 2.67
C PRO A 72 -23.17 15.34 1.78
N GLN A 73 -23.35 16.52 1.20
CA GLN A 73 -22.38 17.11 0.29
C GLN A 73 -21.02 17.14 0.96
N VAL A 74 -20.08 16.36 0.43
CA VAL A 74 -18.67 16.53 0.70
C VAL A 74 -18.27 17.74 -0.13
N ALA A 75 -17.97 18.86 0.53
CA ALA A 75 -17.45 20.05 -0.13
C ALA A 75 -15.94 20.09 0.08
N LEU A 76 -15.18 19.83 -0.99
CA LEU A 76 -13.73 19.94 -0.96
C LEU A 76 -13.30 21.40 -0.84
N THR A 77 -12.13 21.62 -0.25
CA THR A 77 -11.43 22.91 -0.30
C THR A 77 -10.19 22.80 -1.18
N ASP A 78 -9.77 23.91 -1.77
CA ASP A 78 -8.55 23.94 -2.58
C ASP A 78 -7.36 23.42 -1.76
N ASN A 79 -6.56 22.55 -2.38
CA ASN A 79 -5.37 21.91 -1.81
C ASN A 79 -5.61 21.01 -0.57
N GLN A 80 -6.86 20.61 -0.29
CA GLN A 80 -7.18 19.81 0.91
C GLN A 80 -6.31 18.56 1.05
N PHE A 81 -6.06 17.84 -0.05
CA PHE A 81 -5.29 16.59 -0.05
C PHE A 81 -3.91 16.72 -0.74
N ASN A 82 -3.49 17.94 -1.07
CA ASN A 82 -2.19 18.27 -1.68
C ASN A 82 -1.58 19.57 -1.08
N PRO A 83 -1.50 19.72 0.25
CA PRO A 83 -1.09 20.97 0.91
C PRO A 83 0.36 21.42 0.66
N GLY A 84 1.17 20.67 -0.10
CA GLY A 84 2.59 20.97 -0.28
C GLY A 84 3.20 20.30 -1.51
N ALA A 85 4.51 20.47 -1.67
CA ALA A 85 5.23 20.01 -2.85
C ALA A 85 5.41 18.47 -2.93
N LEU A 86 5.32 17.78 -1.79
CA LEU A 86 5.38 16.32 -1.73
C LEU A 86 3.96 15.74 -1.67
N PRO A 87 3.70 14.60 -2.35
CA PRO A 87 2.45 13.88 -2.18
C PRO A 87 2.21 13.54 -0.71
N SER A 88 1.06 13.93 -0.17
CA SER A 88 0.67 13.61 1.20
C SER A 88 -0.55 12.69 1.26
N HIS A 89 -1.28 12.54 0.16
CA HIS A 89 -2.45 11.68 0.08
C HIS A 89 -2.44 10.85 -1.19
N THR A 90 -3.12 9.72 -1.12
CA THR A 90 -3.37 8.85 -2.26
C THR A 90 -4.81 8.37 -2.22
N ILE A 91 -5.39 8.17 -3.40
CA ILE A 91 -6.69 7.50 -3.50
C ILE A 91 -6.49 5.97 -3.52
N GLU A 92 -7.54 5.25 -3.16
CA GLU A 92 -7.70 3.84 -3.46
C GLU A 92 -9.09 3.56 -4.00
N ILE A 93 -9.20 2.84 -5.11
CA ILE A 93 -10.49 2.34 -5.61
C ILE A 93 -10.87 1.09 -4.81
N VAL A 94 -12.03 1.13 -4.15
CA VAL A 94 -12.55 0.03 -3.34
C VAL A 94 -13.82 -0.60 -3.91
N SER A 95 -14.37 -0.09 -5.01
CA SER A 95 -15.45 -0.76 -5.73
C SER A 95 -14.98 -2.07 -6.35
N ALA A 96 -15.80 -3.12 -6.24
CA ALA A 96 -15.52 -4.41 -6.85
C ALA A 96 -15.44 -4.30 -8.39
N GLY A 97 -14.58 -5.12 -9.00
CA GLY A 97 -14.39 -5.19 -10.45
C GLY A 97 -13.03 -4.65 -10.90
N THR A 98 -12.99 -4.17 -12.14
CA THR A 98 -11.78 -3.58 -12.73
C THR A 98 -11.32 -2.40 -11.88
N GLY A 99 -10.01 -2.32 -11.61
CA GLY A 99 -9.41 -1.24 -10.82
C GLY A 99 -9.49 -1.40 -9.30
N LEU A 100 -10.11 -2.46 -8.76
CA LEU A 100 -10.13 -2.70 -7.30
C LEU A 100 -8.70 -2.78 -6.73
N GLY A 101 -8.39 -1.90 -5.78
CA GLY A 101 -7.09 -1.76 -5.15
C GLY A 101 -6.12 -0.86 -5.91
N PHE A 102 -6.53 -0.22 -7.01
CA PHE A 102 -5.78 0.84 -7.68
C PHE A 102 -5.49 1.98 -6.71
N THR A 103 -4.25 2.45 -6.69
CA THR A 103 -3.85 3.64 -5.95
C THR A 103 -3.19 4.65 -6.86
N SER A 104 -3.35 5.94 -6.54
CA SER A 104 -2.61 7.02 -7.20
C SER A 104 -2.50 8.22 -6.28
N ALA A 105 -1.33 8.85 -6.27
CA ALA A 105 -1.09 10.06 -5.52
C ALA A 105 -2.05 11.18 -5.96
N ILE A 106 -2.55 11.94 -4.99
CA ILE A 106 -3.31 13.15 -5.27
C ILE A 106 -2.32 14.28 -5.52
N VAL A 107 -2.39 14.89 -6.71
CA VAL A 107 -1.54 16.02 -7.10
C VAL A 107 -2.26 17.35 -6.98
N ASP A 108 -3.59 17.35 -7.09
CA ASP A 108 -4.41 18.55 -6.84
C ASP A 108 -5.79 18.24 -6.27
N THR A 109 -6.38 19.21 -5.57
CA THR A 109 -7.74 19.18 -5.03
C THR A 109 -8.35 20.56 -5.26
N LEU A 110 -9.48 20.60 -5.96
CA LEU A 110 -10.15 21.84 -6.32
C LEU A 110 -11.56 21.87 -5.73
N ALA A 111 -11.88 22.95 -5.01
CA ALA A 111 -13.22 23.19 -4.49
C ALA A 111 -14.23 23.34 -5.63
N THR A 112 -13.80 23.95 -6.74
CA THR A 112 -14.62 24.06 -7.95
C THR A 112 -14.83 22.67 -8.55
N GLY A 113 -16.09 22.28 -8.76
CA GLY A 113 -16.41 20.97 -9.34
C GLY A 113 -16.23 19.78 -8.39
N ASN A 114 -15.76 20.01 -7.15
CA ASN A 114 -15.48 18.97 -6.16
C ASN A 114 -14.48 17.93 -6.70
N GLU A 115 -13.37 18.44 -7.22
CA GLU A 115 -12.47 17.70 -8.09
C GLU A 115 -11.18 17.29 -7.36
N ILE A 116 -10.70 16.10 -7.71
CA ILE A 116 -9.41 15.56 -7.31
C ILE A 116 -8.64 15.21 -8.59
N VAL A 117 -7.40 15.70 -8.67
CA VAL A 117 -6.48 15.41 -9.77
C VAL A 117 -5.42 14.41 -9.28
N LEU A 118 -5.20 13.38 -10.08
CA LEU A 118 -4.36 12.23 -9.76
C LEU A 118 -3.06 12.26 -10.57
N ALA A 119 -2.01 11.66 -10.02
CA ALA A 119 -0.75 11.45 -10.74
C ALA A 119 -0.91 10.45 -11.90
N ASP A 120 -1.74 9.42 -11.71
CA ASP A 120 -1.98 8.35 -12.66
C ASP A 120 -3.45 8.28 -13.05
N ALA A 121 -3.69 7.98 -14.33
CA ALA A 121 -5.03 7.79 -14.85
C ALA A 121 -5.72 6.55 -14.25
N ILE A 122 -6.98 6.71 -13.84
CA ILE A 122 -7.81 5.59 -13.40
C ILE A 122 -7.86 4.51 -14.50
N PRO A 123 -7.64 3.21 -14.19
CA PRO A 123 -7.62 2.15 -15.18
C PRO A 123 -8.87 2.11 -16.05
N ALA A 124 -8.72 1.77 -17.33
CA ALA A 124 -9.85 1.57 -18.23
C ALA A 124 -10.79 0.49 -17.67
N GLY A 125 -12.11 0.70 -17.76
CA GLY A 125 -13.12 -0.22 -17.24
C GLY A 125 -13.60 0.06 -15.81
N VAL A 126 -12.96 0.97 -15.07
CA VAL A 126 -13.59 1.60 -13.89
C VAL A 126 -14.66 2.57 -14.40
N LEU A 127 -15.89 2.41 -13.91
CA LEU A 127 -17.06 3.20 -14.32
C LEU A 127 -17.36 4.32 -13.31
N ASP A 128 -18.16 5.29 -13.75
CA ASP A 128 -18.76 6.29 -12.86
C ASP A 128 -19.55 5.62 -11.73
N GLY A 129 -19.57 6.26 -10.57
CA GLY A 129 -20.12 5.68 -9.36
C GLY A 129 -19.15 4.74 -8.63
N ALA A 130 -17.88 4.68 -9.04
CA ALA A 130 -16.85 3.96 -8.30
C ALA A 130 -16.70 4.54 -6.88
N THR A 131 -16.45 3.65 -5.92
CA THR A 131 -16.18 4.07 -4.53
C THR A 131 -14.68 4.15 -4.32
N ILE A 132 -14.22 5.25 -3.75
CA ILE A 132 -12.82 5.48 -3.39
C ILE A 132 -12.67 5.70 -1.88
N LYS A 133 -11.46 5.45 -1.39
CA LYS A 133 -10.96 5.96 -0.11
C LYS A 133 -9.78 6.90 -0.36
N ILE A 134 -9.62 7.91 0.49
CA ILE A 134 -8.46 8.79 0.51
C ILE A 134 -7.67 8.50 1.77
N TRP A 135 -6.39 8.20 1.57
CA TRP A 135 -5.44 7.83 2.61
C TRP A 135 -4.39 8.93 2.76
N LYS A 136 -4.16 9.39 3.99
CA LYS A 136 -3.05 10.29 4.30
C LYS A 136 -1.76 9.51 4.46
N LEU A 137 -0.87 9.55 3.48
CA LEU A 137 0.40 8.82 3.50
C LEU A 137 1.19 9.10 4.78
N TRP A 138 1.83 8.07 5.33
CA TRP A 138 2.78 8.28 6.41
C TRP A 138 4.01 9.01 5.90
N THR A 139 4.67 9.67 6.83
CA THR A 139 6.01 10.20 6.64
C THR A 139 7.05 9.36 7.38
N LEU A 140 8.34 9.63 7.15
CA LEU A 140 9.41 9.08 8.00
C LEU A 140 9.16 9.35 9.49
N ALA A 141 8.67 10.55 9.82
CA ALA A 141 8.34 10.91 11.20
C ALA A 141 7.15 10.12 11.77
N ASP A 142 6.13 9.81 10.95
CA ASP A 142 4.98 9.02 11.40
C ASP A 142 5.38 7.56 11.67
N ALA A 143 6.18 6.98 10.77
CA ALA A 143 6.56 5.56 10.86
C ALA A 143 7.68 5.30 11.88
N PHE A 144 8.65 6.20 11.99
CA PHE A 144 9.87 6.00 12.78
C PHE A 144 10.05 7.01 13.92
N GLY A 145 9.15 7.99 14.03
CA GLY A 145 9.22 9.08 15.01
C GLY A 145 10.02 10.28 14.49
N ALA A 146 9.52 11.49 14.74
CA ALA A 146 10.22 12.73 14.40
C ALA A 146 11.64 12.79 15.01
N ASP A 147 11.79 12.25 16.22
CA ASP A 147 13.05 12.15 16.95
C ASP A 147 13.63 10.72 16.96
N ASN A 148 13.24 9.88 15.99
CA ASN A 148 13.64 8.47 15.89
C ASN A 148 13.26 7.62 17.13
N SER A 149 12.03 7.82 17.61
CA SER A 149 11.47 7.05 18.73
C SER A 149 11.24 5.57 18.43
N ALA A 150 11.29 5.15 17.15
CA ALA A 150 11.24 3.74 16.76
C ALA A 150 12.52 2.96 17.09
N GLY A 151 13.62 3.64 17.46
CA GLY A 151 14.83 2.99 17.96
C GLY A 151 15.83 2.54 16.89
N LEU A 152 15.81 3.16 15.70
CA LEU A 152 16.91 2.99 14.75
C LEU A 152 18.20 3.56 15.32
N THR A 153 19.35 3.05 14.90
CA THR A 153 20.65 3.61 15.27
C THR A 153 20.81 4.91 14.52
N GLY A 154 20.78 6.04 15.23
CA GLY A 154 21.19 7.32 14.66
C GLY A 154 22.72 7.47 14.63
N GLY A 155 23.22 8.43 13.85
CA GLY A 155 24.65 8.70 13.73
C GLY A 155 24.92 10.09 13.16
N GLN A 156 26.14 10.63 13.33
CA GLN A 156 26.50 11.92 12.72
C GLN A 156 26.71 11.83 11.20
N THR A 157 26.91 10.60 10.70
CA THR A 157 27.11 10.29 9.30
C THR A 157 26.30 9.04 8.92
N PRO A 158 25.93 8.87 7.64
CA PRO A 158 25.16 7.70 7.20
C PRO A 158 25.90 6.37 7.40
N GLU A 159 27.23 6.35 7.46
CA GLU A 159 28.01 5.13 7.69
C GLU A 159 27.82 4.55 9.10
N THR A 160 27.51 5.42 10.06
CA THR A 160 27.32 5.05 11.47
C THR A 160 25.86 4.85 11.86
N ALA A 161 24.93 5.36 11.05
CA ALA A 161 23.49 5.24 11.25
C ALA A 161 22.88 4.05 10.49
N ASP A 162 21.73 3.56 10.93
CA ASP A 162 20.87 2.72 10.10
C ASP A 162 20.35 3.54 8.91
N LEU A 163 20.20 2.90 7.75
CA LEU A 163 19.69 3.55 6.54
C LEU A 163 18.32 3.00 6.17
N ILE A 164 17.35 3.89 5.99
CA ILE A 164 16.08 3.61 5.34
C ILE A 164 16.26 3.84 3.85
N GLN A 165 15.95 2.85 3.04
CA GLN A 165 16.16 2.85 1.60
C GLN A 165 14.80 2.77 0.91
N LEU A 166 14.43 3.84 0.22
CA LEU A 166 13.18 3.95 -0.53
C LEU A 166 13.48 3.75 -2.02
N PRO A 167 12.89 2.76 -2.70
CA PRO A 167 13.10 2.60 -4.14
C PRO A 167 12.68 3.86 -4.92
N ASN A 168 13.52 4.32 -5.83
CA ASN A 168 13.26 5.51 -6.67
C ASN A 168 13.22 5.20 -8.18
N GLY A 169 12.97 3.93 -8.53
CA GLY A 169 12.92 3.42 -9.91
C GLY A 169 14.27 3.14 -10.57
N SER A 170 15.37 3.71 -10.07
CA SER A 170 16.74 3.46 -10.57
C SER A 170 17.70 2.88 -9.53
N GLY A 171 17.33 2.99 -8.25
CA GLY A 171 18.08 2.53 -7.10
C GLY A 171 17.28 2.84 -5.84
N PHE A 172 17.92 3.46 -4.85
CA PHE A 172 17.29 3.84 -3.60
C PHE A 172 17.67 5.27 -3.21
N ASP A 173 16.70 6.02 -2.72
CA ASP A 173 16.96 7.17 -1.87
C ASP A 173 17.24 6.67 -0.46
N GLU A 174 18.36 7.11 0.13
CA GLU A 174 18.80 6.67 1.45
C GLU A 174 18.60 7.77 2.49
N PHE A 175 17.94 7.42 3.59
CA PHE A 175 17.64 8.31 4.69
C PHE A 175 18.19 7.77 6.00
N PHE A 176 18.63 8.66 6.88
CA PHE A 176 19.13 8.30 8.20
C PHE A 176 18.75 9.35 9.23
N TYR A 177 18.70 8.95 10.51
CA TYR A 177 18.51 9.89 11.60
C TYR A 177 19.86 10.45 12.07
N SER A 178 20.08 11.74 11.86
CA SER A 178 21.27 12.44 12.30
C SER A 178 21.19 12.82 13.77
N THR A 179 22.21 12.48 14.55
CA THR A 179 22.31 12.82 15.98
C THR A 179 23.06 14.13 16.24
N GLY A 180 23.49 14.85 15.21
CA GLY A 180 24.16 16.16 15.34
C GLY A 180 25.30 16.37 14.34
N GLY A 181 26.31 17.13 14.76
CA GLY A 181 27.48 17.47 13.91
C GLY A 181 27.14 18.44 12.78
N ALA A 182 27.92 18.40 11.70
CA ALA A 182 27.74 19.28 10.53
C ALA A 182 26.36 19.12 9.86
N GLN A 183 25.70 17.97 10.06
CA GLN A 183 24.38 17.68 9.51
C GLN A 183 23.23 18.21 10.39
N GLY A 184 23.50 18.62 11.64
CA GLY A 184 22.47 18.95 12.63
C GLY A 184 21.67 17.72 13.10
N ILE A 185 20.64 17.93 13.91
CA ILE A 185 19.78 16.85 14.45
C ILE A 185 18.55 16.65 13.55
N GLY A 186 18.14 15.41 13.33
CA GLY A 186 16.90 15.03 12.64
C GLY A 186 17.10 14.13 11.42
N TRP A 187 16.02 13.86 10.69
CA TRP A 187 16.05 13.03 9.49
C TRP A 187 16.81 13.69 8.34
N ARG A 188 17.70 12.95 7.67
CA ARG A 188 18.52 13.44 6.56
C ARG A 188 18.47 12.46 5.40
N GLN A 189 18.66 12.97 4.20
CA GLN A 189 18.90 12.17 3.00
C GLN A 189 20.39 12.20 2.68
N VAL A 190 20.93 11.04 2.34
CA VAL A 190 22.34 10.89 1.95
C VAL A 190 22.59 11.75 0.71
N GLY A 191 23.62 12.60 0.79
CA GLY A 191 24.03 13.47 -0.33
C GLY A 191 23.21 14.75 -0.55
N GLN A 192 22.18 15.02 0.26
CA GLN A 192 21.28 16.19 0.09
C GLN A 192 21.43 17.27 1.18
N GLY A 193 22.58 17.31 1.86
CA GLY A 193 22.89 18.34 2.87
C GLY A 193 22.12 18.18 4.19
N THR A 194 21.75 19.31 4.80
CA THR A 194 21.24 19.38 6.19
C THR A 194 19.72 19.55 6.31
N ALA A 195 19.00 19.56 5.18
CA ALA A 195 17.55 19.70 5.17
C ALA A 195 16.89 18.54 5.94
N ASN A 196 15.91 18.87 6.79
CA ASN A 196 15.18 17.84 7.53
C ASN A 196 14.21 17.11 6.60
N GLN A 197 14.32 15.78 6.57
CA GLN A 197 13.53 14.91 5.69
C GLN A 197 12.38 14.21 6.42
N ALA A 198 12.03 14.67 7.62
CA ALA A 198 10.99 14.10 8.45
C ALA A 198 9.64 13.93 7.73
N SER A 199 9.32 14.82 6.79
CA SER A 199 8.07 14.85 6.04
C SER A 199 8.08 14.04 4.73
N VAL A 200 9.14 13.28 4.45
CA VAL A 200 9.19 12.44 3.24
C VAL A 200 8.11 11.37 3.33
N PRO A 201 7.19 11.28 2.34
CA PRO A 201 6.10 10.32 2.35
C PRO A 201 6.58 8.89 2.08
N LEU A 202 5.86 7.92 2.63
CA LEU A 202 6.07 6.50 2.47
C LEU A 202 4.86 5.89 1.76
N GLU A 203 5.09 5.35 0.57
CA GLU A 203 4.05 4.64 -0.17
C GLU A 203 3.73 3.31 0.50
N PHE A 204 2.48 3.10 0.91
CA PHE A 204 2.09 1.86 1.60
C PHE A 204 2.12 0.62 0.70
N SER A 205 2.01 0.78 -0.62
CA SER A 205 2.17 -0.32 -1.59
C SER A 205 3.64 -0.61 -1.93
N GLY A 206 4.54 0.31 -1.60
CA GLY A 206 5.97 0.19 -1.86
C GLY A 206 6.68 -0.67 -0.82
N GLY A 207 7.59 -1.53 -1.26
CA GLY A 207 8.59 -2.13 -0.37
C GLY A 207 9.64 -1.09 0.02
N ILE A 208 10.03 -1.07 1.29
CA ILE A 208 11.18 -0.32 1.79
C ILE A 208 12.28 -1.29 2.19
N ALA A 209 13.52 -0.84 2.29
CA ALA A 209 14.56 -1.62 2.95
C ALA A 209 15.17 -0.84 4.10
N ILE A 210 15.57 -1.54 5.17
CA ILE A 210 16.38 -0.97 6.24
C ILE A 210 17.72 -1.70 6.29
N ARG A 211 18.78 -0.95 6.06
CA ARG A 211 20.15 -1.40 6.33
C ARG A 211 20.48 -1.12 7.79
N ALA A 212 20.30 -2.12 8.63
CA ALA A 212 20.58 -2.03 10.05
C ALA A 212 22.06 -2.31 10.34
N ARG A 213 22.66 -1.55 11.26
CA ARG A 213 24.05 -1.71 11.70
C ARG A 213 24.20 -2.81 12.73
N SER A 214 23.14 -3.12 13.48
CA SER A 214 23.07 -4.21 14.43
C SER A 214 21.66 -4.81 14.44
N PRO A 215 21.51 -6.07 14.89
CA PRO A 215 20.20 -6.66 15.06
C PRO A 215 19.37 -5.88 16.10
N LYS A 216 18.08 -5.68 15.83
CA LYS A 216 17.14 -4.98 16.71
C LYS A 216 15.71 -5.23 16.32
N SER A 217 14.78 -4.85 17.18
CA SER A 217 13.36 -4.86 16.89
C SER A 217 12.84 -3.44 16.84
N ILE A 218 12.06 -3.11 15.81
CA ILE A 218 11.32 -1.86 15.73
C ILE A 218 9.82 -2.18 15.65
N VAL A 219 8.98 -1.34 16.25
CA VAL A 219 7.53 -1.52 16.23
C VAL A 219 6.92 -0.40 15.42
N ILE A 220 6.09 -0.78 14.44
CA ILE A 220 5.35 0.15 13.60
C ILE A 220 3.86 -0.06 13.86
N VAL A 221 3.11 1.02 14.04
CA VAL A 221 1.67 0.99 14.33
C VAL A 221 0.91 1.59 13.16
N GLY A 222 -0.25 1.02 12.83
CA GLY A 222 -1.04 1.41 11.65
C GLY A 222 -2.33 0.61 11.52
N GLN A 223 -3.11 0.91 10.49
CA GLN A 223 -4.38 0.21 10.22
C GLN A 223 -4.11 -1.08 9.43
N ILE A 224 -4.73 -2.22 9.72
CA ILE A 224 -4.51 -3.39 8.84
C ILE A 224 -5.22 -3.16 7.50
N LYS A 225 -4.56 -3.41 6.37
CA LYS A 225 -5.21 -3.37 5.05
C LYS A 225 -6.11 -4.60 4.86
N PRO A 226 -7.44 -4.44 4.65
CA PRO A 226 -8.25 -5.53 4.14
C PRO A 226 -8.27 -5.53 2.60
N GLY A 227 -8.38 -6.71 2.00
CA GLY A 227 -8.71 -6.86 0.58
C GLY A 227 -7.55 -6.71 -0.40
N LYS A 228 -7.88 -6.57 -1.69
CA LYS A 228 -6.89 -6.65 -2.78
C LYS A 228 -6.16 -5.32 -2.99
N THR A 229 -4.91 -5.39 -3.42
CA THR A 229 -4.11 -4.22 -3.81
C THR A 229 -3.64 -4.36 -5.24
N MET A 230 -3.68 -3.27 -6.00
CA MET A 230 -2.95 -3.22 -7.26
C MET A 230 -1.55 -2.68 -7.03
N ILE A 231 -0.57 -3.35 -7.62
CA ILE A 231 0.82 -2.90 -7.63
C ILE A 231 1.26 -2.73 -9.08
N THR A 232 1.98 -1.65 -9.34
CA THR A 232 2.63 -1.43 -10.63
C THR A 232 3.98 -2.13 -10.61
N LEU A 233 4.19 -3.05 -11.54
CA LEU A 233 5.46 -3.72 -11.76
C LEU A 233 6.16 -3.11 -12.97
N GLN A 234 7.38 -2.65 -12.77
CA GLN A 234 8.31 -2.24 -13.81
C GLN A 234 9.11 -3.45 -14.32
N THR A 235 9.72 -3.34 -15.50
CA THR A 235 10.70 -4.35 -15.96
C THR A 235 11.90 -4.36 -15.00
N GLY A 236 12.36 -5.56 -14.61
CA GLY A 236 13.43 -5.75 -13.64
C GLY A 236 12.95 -6.01 -12.23
N ASN A 237 13.73 -5.60 -11.22
CA ASN A 237 13.41 -5.85 -9.81
C ASN A 237 12.34 -4.88 -9.29
N ASN A 238 11.29 -5.43 -8.69
CA ASN A 238 10.26 -4.70 -7.98
C ASN A 238 10.23 -5.15 -6.52
N PHE A 239 10.32 -4.21 -5.59
CA PHE A 239 10.26 -4.49 -4.16
C PHE A 239 8.82 -4.38 -3.69
N VAL A 240 8.21 -5.52 -3.38
CA VAL A 240 6.77 -5.61 -3.13
C VAL A 240 6.54 -5.92 -1.67
N ALA A 241 5.75 -5.07 -1.01
CA ALA A 241 5.27 -5.31 0.34
C ALA A 241 4.33 -6.52 0.36
N ASN A 242 4.58 -7.48 1.25
CA ASN A 242 3.57 -8.46 1.65
C ASN A 242 2.70 -7.83 2.74
N LEU A 243 1.52 -7.39 2.32
CA LEU A 243 0.62 -6.59 3.14
C LEU A 243 -0.32 -7.44 4.01
N CYS A 244 -0.06 -8.74 4.16
CA CYS A 244 -0.87 -9.63 4.98
C CYS A 244 -0.20 -9.86 6.35
N PRO A 245 -0.57 -9.16 7.43
CA PRO A 245 0.08 -9.31 8.75
C PRO A 245 -0.25 -10.66 9.40
N VAL A 246 0.69 -11.29 10.09
CA VAL A 246 0.45 -12.56 10.83
C VAL A 246 -0.60 -12.32 11.93
N ASN A 247 -1.64 -13.16 11.99
CA ASN A 247 -2.53 -13.15 13.14
C ASN A 247 -1.83 -13.88 14.31
N ALA A 248 -1.48 -13.12 15.36
CA ALA A 248 -0.88 -13.67 16.58
C ALA A 248 -1.92 -14.29 17.54
N SER A 249 -3.22 -14.25 17.21
CA SER A 249 -4.30 -14.34 18.20
C SER A 249 -5.47 -15.27 17.81
N GLY A 250 -5.21 -16.45 17.24
CA GLY A 250 -6.15 -17.59 17.29
C GLY A 250 -7.47 -17.51 16.50
N ASP A 251 -7.83 -16.38 15.89
CA ASP A 251 -8.92 -16.34 14.91
C ASP A 251 -8.46 -16.98 13.59
N THR A 252 -9.34 -17.75 12.96
CA THR A 252 -9.08 -18.47 11.70
C THR A 252 -8.41 -17.52 10.69
N PRO A 253 -7.09 -17.62 10.44
CA PRO A 253 -6.41 -16.65 9.61
C PRO A 253 -6.99 -16.73 8.20
N SER A 254 -7.22 -15.58 7.56
CA SER A 254 -7.56 -15.57 6.14
C SER A 254 -6.52 -16.40 5.37
N THR A 255 -7.04 -17.37 4.64
CA THR A 255 -6.25 -18.25 3.77
C THR A 255 -5.85 -17.57 2.46
N GLU A 256 -6.35 -16.37 2.17
CA GLU A 256 -6.01 -15.60 0.97
C GLU A 256 -4.73 -14.78 1.17
N GLY A 257 -3.88 -14.66 0.14
CA GLY A 257 -2.71 -13.77 0.15
C GLY A 257 -1.42 -14.29 0.82
N ARG A 258 -1.42 -15.49 1.41
CA ARG A 258 -0.33 -16.00 2.27
C ARG A 258 0.73 -16.83 1.58
N THR A 259 0.39 -17.47 0.48
CA THR A 259 1.28 -18.38 -0.24
C THR A 259 1.33 -18.01 -1.70
N LEU A 260 2.32 -18.53 -2.43
CA LEU A 260 2.39 -18.37 -3.88
C LEU A 260 1.06 -18.73 -4.56
N GLY A 261 0.40 -19.82 -4.13
CA GLY A 261 -0.84 -20.33 -4.71
C GLY A 261 -2.10 -19.47 -4.50
N ASN A 262 -2.17 -18.67 -3.43
CA ASN A 262 -3.37 -17.87 -3.10
C ASN A 262 -3.12 -16.35 -3.08
N SER A 263 -1.91 -15.93 -3.44
CA SER A 263 -1.48 -14.52 -3.51
C SER A 263 -2.10 -13.70 -4.64
N GLY A 264 -2.71 -14.35 -5.64
CA GLY A 264 -3.14 -13.69 -6.88
C GLY A 264 -1.99 -13.39 -7.86
N LEU A 265 -0.72 -13.56 -7.46
CA LEU A 265 0.46 -13.28 -8.29
C LEU A 265 0.41 -14.00 -9.64
N GLN A 266 -0.06 -15.25 -9.68
CA GLN A 266 -0.19 -16.02 -10.92
C GLN A 266 -0.94 -15.24 -12.03
N ALA A 267 -2.02 -14.53 -11.67
CA ALA A 267 -2.88 -13.90 -12.65
C ALA A 267 -2.23 -12.70 -13.35
N GLY A 268 -1.28 -12.05 -12.68
CA GLY A 268 -0.60 -10.85 -13.20
C GLY A 268 0.84 -11.07 -13.67
N LEU A 269 1.48 -12.15 -13.22
CA LEU A 269 2.84 -12.49 -13.62
C LEU A 269 2.87 -13.25 -14.95
N THR A 270 3.92 -12.98 -15.73
CA THR A 270 4.20 -13.74 -16.95
C THR A 270 4.69 -15.12 -16.55
N GLY A 271 3.89 -16.16 -16.80
CA GLY A 271 4.30 -17.55 -16.66
C GLY A 271 5.08 -18.06 -17.89
N GLY A 272 5.72 -19.22 -17.77
CA GLY A 272 6.45 -19.84 -18.88
C GLY A 272 6.72 -21.32 -18.66
N ILE A 273 7.13 -22.05 -19.70
CA ILE A 273 7.49 -23.49 -19.56
C ILE A 273 8.89 -23.68 -18.96
N ALA A 274 9.64 -22.59 -18.76
CA ALA A 274 10.93 -22.54 -18.11
C ALA A 274 11.12 -21.21 -17.35
N SER A 275 11.98 -21.20 -16.33
CA SER A 275 12.23 -20.01 -15.50
C SER A 275 12.85 -18.83 -16.25
N THR A 276 13.49 -19.06 -17.39
CA THR A 276 14.07 -17.99 -18.23
C THR A 276 13.02 -17.20 -19.01
N GLN A 277 11.81 -17.74 -19.14
CA GLN A 277 10.68 -17.14 -19.86
C GLN A 277 9.66 -16.49 -18.92
N ALA A 278 9.70 -16.83 -17.64
CA ALA A 278 8.76 -16.38 -16.64
C ALA A 278 9.31 -15.22 -15.80
N ASP A 279 8.39 -14.44 -15.23
CA ASP A 279 8.69 -13.56 -14.10
C ASP A 279 9.06 -14.42 -12.88
N LEU A 280 9.91 -13.87 -12.01
CA LEU A 280 10.40 -14.58 -10.83
C LEU A 280 9.94 -13.90 -9.54
N VAL A 281 9.55 -14.72 -8.56
CA VAL A 281 9.33 -14.30 -7.17
C VAL A 281 10.55 -14.74 -6.36
N LEU A 282 11.22 -13.77 -5.74
CA LEU A 282 12.45 -13.94 -5.00
C LEU A 282 12.16 -13.75 -3.51
N ILE A 283 12.35 -14.82 -2.73
CA ILE A 283 12.11 -14.83 -1.29
C ILE A 283 13.46 -15.02 -0.58
N TRP A 284 13.81 -14.05 0.28
CA TRP A 284 15.04 -14.13 1.07
C TRP A 284 14.97 -15.32 2.03
N ASN A 285 16.07 -16.10 2.10
CA ASN A 285 16.15 -17.31 2.91
C ASN A 285 17.23 -17.25 4.00
N GLY A 286 17.79 -16.07 4.26
CA GLY A 286 18.89 -15.87 5.22
C GLY A 286 20.30 -15.91 4.61
N GLN A 287 20.46 -16.51 3.43
CA GLN A 287 21.75 -16.59 2.72
C GLN A 287 21.71 -15.97 1.33
N GLY A 288 20.54 -15.98 0.70
CA GLY A 288 20.30 -15.47 -0.64
C GLY A 288 18.80 -15.49 -0.94
N TYR A 289 18.46 -15.61 -2.21
CA TYR A 289 17.06 -15.68 -2.64
C TYR A 289 16.71 -17.07 -3.17
N SER A 290 15.68 -17.67 -2.59
CA SER A 290 14.94 -18.75 -3.25
C SER A 290 14.11 -18.15 -4.38
N GLN A 291 14.27 -18.66 -5.59
CA GLN A 291 13.62 -18.13 -6.80
C GLN A 291 12.51 -19.07 -7.25
N TYR A 292 11.32 -18.50 -7.43
CA TYR A 292 10.11 -19.21 -7.84
C TYR A 292 9.53 -18.61 -9.12
N TYR A 293 8.85 -19.43 -9.92
CA TYR A 293 8.15 -18.98 -11.13
C TYR A 293 6.87 -19.78 -11.32
N TYR A 294 5.90 -19.22 -12.04
CA TYR A 294 4.71 -19.95 -12.44
C TYR A 294 4.94 -20.67 -13.77
N SER A 295 4.92 -22.01 -13.72
CA SER A 295 5.01 -22.86 -14.90
C SER A 295 3.65 -22.97 -15.58
N THR A 296 3.60 -22.69 -16.88
CA THR A 296 2.38 -22.84 -17.70
C THR A 296 2.25 -24.23 -18.32
N GLY A 297 3.24 -25.12 -18.16
CA GLY A 297 3.22 -26.47 -18.73
C GLY A 297 4.62 -27.06 -18.91
N GLY A 298 4.81 -27.88 -19.96
CA GLY A 298 6.08 -28.54 -20.25
C GLY A 298 6.42 -29.69 -19.29
N LEU A 299 7.70 -30.11 -19.26
CA LEU A 299 8.18 -31.18 -18.37
C LEU A 299 7.84 -30.95 -16.88
N PRO A 300 7.88 -29.72 -16.35
CA PRO A 300 7.49 -29.48 -14.96
C PRO A 300 5.98 -29.56 -14.71
N GLY A 301 5.13 -29.59 -15.74
CA GLY A 301 3.69 -29.41 -15.62
C GLY A 301 3.28 -27.98 -15.23
N GLN A 302 1.99 -27.77 -15.04
CA GLN A 302 1.44 -26.47 -14.62
C GLN A 302 1.57 -26.27 -13.10
N GLY A 303 1.88 -25.05 -12.65
CA GLY A 303 1.92 -24.66 -11.24
C GLY A 303 3.19 -23.92 -10.83
N TRP A 304 3.32 -23.62 -9.54
CA TRP A 304 4.47 -22.90 -9.01
C TRP A 304 5.69 -23.81 -8.91
N ARG A 305 6.85 -23.34 -9.34
CA ARG A 305 8.10 -24.12 -9.36
C ARG A 305 9.23 -23.32 -8.72
N ARG A 306 10.15 -24.03 -8.07
CA ARG A 306 11.40 -23.47 -7.55
C ARG A 306 12.53 -23.76 -8.52
N ILE A 307 13.36 -22.76 -8.84
CA ILE A 307 14.57 -22.98 -9.64
C ILE A 307 15.51 -23.92 -8.88
N GLY A 308 15.93 -25.02 -9.53
CA GLY A 308 16.73 -26.07 -8.91
C GLY A 308 15.96 -27.00 -7.97
N GLY A 309 14.63 -26.87 -7.87
CA GLY A 309 13.77 -27.67 -6.97
C GLY A 309 13.02 -28.82 -7.63
N GLY A 310 13.33 -29.18 -8.88
CA GLY A 310 12.62 -30.21 -9.63
C GLY A 310 11.21 -29.78 -10.09
N VAL A 311 10.27 -30.72 -10.16
CA VAL A 311 8.90 -30.53 -10.69
C VAL A 311 7.82 -30.38 -9.61
N THR A 312 8.21 -30.42 -8.33
CA THR A 312 7.29 -30.32 -7.20
C THR A 312 6.59 -28.96 -7.17
N ASP A 313 5.26 -28.97 -7.04
CA ASP A 313 4.49 -27.74 -6.91
C ASP A 313 4.81 -26.99 -5.61
N GLN A 314 4.99 -25.68 -5.75
CA GLN A 314 5.40 -24.77 -4.67
C GLN A 314 4.27 -23.83 -4.25
N SER A 315 3.03 -24.11 -4.64
CA SER A 315 1.86 -23.29 -4.31
C SER A 315 1.67 -23.08 -2.80
N GLY A 316 2.13 -24.02 -1.97
CA GLY A 316 2.10 -23.93 -0.50
C GLY A 316 3.25 -23.11 0.13
N VAL A 317 4.22 -22.61 -0.64
CA VAL A 317 5.30 -21.78 -0.09
C VAL A 317 4.73 -20.46 0.41
N ALA A 318 4.95 -20.17 1.69
CA ALA A 318 4.54 -18.93 2.33
C ALA A 318 5.31 -17.73 1.78
N LEU A 319 4.61 -16.63 1.56
CA LEU A 319 5.23 -15.32 1.34
C LEU A 319 5.76 -14.79 2.67
N PRO A 320 6.95 -14.18 2.69
CA PRO A 320 7.56 -13.70 3.93
C PRO A 320 6.77 -12.52 4.51
N ASP A 321 6.83 -12.34 5.82
CA ASP A 321 6.41 -11.08 6.43
C ASP A 321 7.30 -9.93 5.94
N GLY A 322 6.72 -8.75 5.77
CA GLY A 322 7.46 -7.59 5.25
C GLY A 322 7.40 -7.53 3.73
N ALA A 323 8.43 -8.01 3.02
CA ALA A 323 8.50 -7.85 1.56
C ALA A 323 9.21 -9.02 0.84
N TYR A 324 8.95 -9.10 -0.46
CA TYR A 324 9.64 -9.98 -1.41
C TYR A 324 9.93 -9.21 -2.71
N ILE A 325 10.76 -9.80 -3.57
CA ILE A 325 11.12 -9.17 -4.85
C ILE A 325 10.39 -9.89 -5.99
N ILE A 326 9.83 -9.13 -6.92
CA ILE A 326 9.37 -9.64 -8.21
C ILE A 326 10.36 -9.18 -9.27
N PHE A 327 11.07 -10.11 -9.88
CA PHE A 327 11.85 -9.85 -11.07
C PHE A 327 10.99 -10.05 -12.32
N ARG A 328 10.58 -8.95 -12.94
CA ARG A 328 9.72 -8.94 -14.11
C ARG A 328 10.54 -8.89 -15.39
N ARG A 329 10.25 -9.81 -16.30
CA ARG A 329 10.84 -9.86 -17.66
C ARG A 329 10.00 -9.12 -18.68
N GLY A 330 8.69 -9.07 -18.48
CA GLY A 330 7.76 -8.39 -19.37
C GLY A 330 7.86 -6.86 -19.31
N ALA A 331 7.08 -6.20 -20.18
CA ALA A 331 6.84 -4.76 -20.11
C ALA A 331 6.09 -4.39 -18.81
N PRO A 332 6.15 -3.12 -18.35
CA PRO A 332 5.45 -2.69 -17.15
C PRO A 332 3.96 -3.07 -17.16
N VAL A 333 3.44 -3.46 -15.99
CA VAL A 333 2.03 -3.87 -15.85
C VAL A 333 1.51 -3.56 -14.45
N GLN A 334 0.22 -3.34 -14.33
CA GLN A 334 -0.47 -3.35 -13.04
C GLN A 334 -1.02 -4.75 -12.78
N ILE A 335 -0.69 -5.30 -11.62
CA ILE A 335 -1.23 -6.58 -11.17
C ILE A 335 -2.01 -6.41 -9.88
N GLN A 336 -3.04 -7.22 -9.73
CA GLN A 336 -3.76 -7.31 -8.47
C GLN A 336 -3.17 -8.43 -7.62
N VAL A 337 -2.77 -8.11 -6.40
CA VAL A 337 -2.37 -9.07 -5.38
C VAL A 337 -3.48 -9.19 -4.35
N ASN A 338 -3.79 -10.43 -3.98
CA ASN A 338 -4.72 -10.69 -2.91
C ASN A 338 -4.04 -10.48 -1.56
N GLN A 339 -4.76 -9.91 -0.62
CA GLN A 339 -4.33 -9.82 0.78
C GLN A 339 -5.41 -10.44 1.63
N GLY A 340 -5.01 -11.02 2.74
CA GLY A 340 -5.96 -11.67 3.62
C GLY A 340 -7.04 -10.70 4.10
N ASN A 341 -8.26 -11.21 4.23
CA ASN A 341 -9.34 -10.49 4.91
C ASN A 341 -9.21 -10.68 6.43
N PHE A 342 -9.59 -9.65 7.19
CA PHE A 342 -9.61 -9.67 8.66
C PHE A 342 -11.02 -9.36 9.13
#